data_AF-A0A8J7QYU7-F1
#
_entry.id   AF-A0A8J7QYU7-F1
#
_cell.length_a   1.000
_cell.length_b   1.000
_cell.length_c   1.000
_cell.angle_alpha   90.00
_cell.angle_beta   90.00
_cell.angle_gamma   90.00
#
_symmetry.space_group_name_H-M   'P 1'
#
loop_
_entity.id
_entity.type
_entity.pdbx_description
1 polymer ?
#
loop_
_entity_poly.entity_id
_entity_poly.type
_entity_poly.pdbx_seq_one_letter_code
_entity_poly.pdbx_strand_id
1 'polypeptide(L)'
;MEYRYDEDLEFLRDVPSEELNDLVECLVRDRDGDARFTEELTAAERYRRHYPDHHQYWDLIAGEIQCFGANTFMTLIRGGKGVPYREVLTDVCDRMKVNYNSNSSTARIEDCLLMKVCEDALDRMTPEEIRDLCLECGMKTVNYTPEVALGVFQAVFKMGGVRSYQLTLAIANAVMK
;
A
#
# COMPACT_ATOMS: atom_id res chain seq x y z
N MET A 1 -17.58 8.38 6.11
CA MET A 1 -16.55 8.04 7.10
C MET A 1 -16.06 9.29 7.80
N GLU A 2 -15.63 9.18 9.06
CA GLU A 2 -15.05 10.29 9.82
C GLU A 2 -13.59 9.95 10.18
N TYR A 3 -12.66 10.83 9.79
CA TYR A 3 -11.25 10.67 10.13
C TYR A 3 -11.04 10.73 11.64
N ARG A 4 -10.34 9.74 12.18
CA ARG A 4 -9.81 9.77 13.55
C ARG A 4 -8.36 10.22 13.47
N TYR A 5 -8.02 11.29 14.18
CA TYR A 5 -6.63 11.77 14.25
C TYR A 5 -5.64 10.62 14.50
N ASP A 6 -4.63 10.55 13.64
CA ASP A 6 -3.63 9.50 13.59
C ASP A 6 -2.32 10.06 13.03
N GLU A 7 -1.30 10.17 13.88
CA GLU A 7 -0.02 10.76 13.52
C GLU A 7 0.68 10.04 12.36
N ASP A 8 0.42 8.74 12.20
CA ASP A 8 1.01 7.92 11.14
C ASP A 8 0.36 8.20 9.76
N LEU A 9 -0.77 8.93 9.71
CA LEU A 9 -1.46 9.29 8.46
C LEU A 9 -1.45 10.78 8.13
N GLU A 10 -1.03 11.65 9.07
CA GLU A 10 -1.01 13.10 8.85
C GLU A 10 -0.15 13.51 7.66
N PHE A 11 0.88 12.72 7.30
CA PHE A 11 1.75 13.01 6.14
C PHE A 11 0.98 13.11 4.82
N LEU A 12 -0.20 12.46 4.71
CA LEU A 12 -1.05 12.51 3.52
C LEU A 12 -1.45 13.94 3.13
N ARG A 13 -1.49 14.85 4.10
CA ARG A 13 -1.75 16.27 3.86
C ARG A 13 -0.68 16.96 3.00
N ASP A 14 0.55 16.44 3.00
CA ASP A 14 1.69 17.07 2.35
C ASP A 14 2.06 16.36 1.04
N VAL A 15 1.39 15.24 0.71
CA VAL A 15 1.61 14.48 -0.52
C VAL A 15 0.94 15.21 -1.70
N PRO A 16 1.63 15.41 -2.84
CA PRO A 16 1.03 15.97 -4.04
C PRO A 16 -0.18 15.14 -4.49
N SER A 17 -1.24 15.82 -4.95
CA SER A 17 -2.46 15.15 -5.40
C SER A 17 -2.17 14.08 -6.46
N GLU A 18 -1.27 14.34 -7.42
CA GLU A 18 -0.91 13.33 -8.42
C GLU A 18 -0.34 12.02 -7.84
N GLU A 19 0.37 12.08 -6.71
CA GLU A 19 0.96 10.91 -6.06
C GLU A 19 -0.07 10.12 -5.23
N LEU A 20 -1.21 10.73 -4.87
CA LEU A 20 -2.31 10.08 -4.18
C LEU A 20 -3.30 9.37 -5.11
N ASN A 21 -3.22 9.60 -6.44
CA ASN A 21 -4.17 9.06 -7.40
C ASN A 21 -4.32 7.53 -7.30
N ASP A 22 -3.22 6.78 -7.38
CA ASP A 22 -3.26 5.32 -7.37
C ASP A 22 -3.78 4.76 -6.04
N LEU A 23 -3.45 5.42 -4.92
CA LEU A 23 -3.98 5.08 -3.60
C LEU A 23 -5.50 5.28 -3.57
N VAL A 24 -5.99 6.42 -4.03
CA VAL A 24 -7.42 6.73 -4.06
C VAL A 24 -8.18 5.78 -4.97
N GLU A 25 -7.65 5.46 -6.15
CA GLU A 25 -8.25 4.46 -7.03
C GLU A 25 -8.32 3.08 -6.37
N CYS A 26 -7.28 2.66 -5.64
CA CYS A 26 -7.29 1.40 -4.88
C CYS A 26 -8.35 1.37 -3.76
N LEU A 27 -8.63 2.53 -3.15
CA LEU A 27 -9.61 2.68 -2.07
C LEU A 27 -11.06 2.68 -2.60
N VAL A 28 -11.30 3.18 -3.81
CA VAL A 28 -12.67 3.31 -4.35
C VAL A 28 -13.02 2.25 -5.37
N ARG A 29 -12.04 1.60 -6.02
CA ARG A 29 -12.26 0.56 -7.03
C ARG A 29 -11.77 -0.81 -6.58
N ASP A 30 -12.49 -1.83 -7.03
CA ASP A 30 -12.05 -3.21 -6.94
C ASP A 30 -11.12 -3.60 -8.10
N ARG A 31 -10.82 -4.89 -8.23
CA ARG A 31 -9.88 -5.42 -9.22
C ARG A 31 -10.42 -5.37 -10.65
N ASP A 32 -11.74 -5.32 -10.81
CA ASP A 32 -12.43 -5.26 -12.10
C ASP A 32 -12.68 -3.80 -12.53
N GLY A 33 -12.35 -2.84 -11.66
CA GLY A 33 -12.52 -1.41 -11.88
C GLY A 33 -13.87 -0.88 -11.43
N ASP A 34 -14.71 -1.74 -10.86
CA ASP A 34 -16.01 -1.38 -10.32
C ASP A 34 -15.86 -0.70 -8.95
N ALA A 35 -16.84 0.13 -8.58
CA ALA A 35 -16.84 0.79 -7.28
C ALA A 35 -16.92 -0.25 -6.16
N ARG A 36 -16.06 -0.13 -5.14
CA ARG A 36 -16.10 -1.00 -3.97
C ARG A 36 -17.42 -0.82 -3.25
N PHE A 37 -18.06 -1.92 -2.89
CA PHE A 37 -19.38 -1.86 -2.24
C PHE A 37 -19.39 -1.10 -0.89
N THR A 38 -18.26 -1.08 -0.18
CA THR A 38 -18.16 -0.52 1.18
C THR A 38 -17.44 0.82 1.25
N GLU A 39 -17.02 1.38 0.11
CA GLU A 39 -16.33 2.68 0.12
C GLU A 39 -17.33 3.82 0.33
N GLU A 40 -16.95 4.81 1.14
CA GLU A 40 -17.78 6.00 1.39
C GLU A 40 -17.16 7.29 0.82
N LEU A 41 -15.95 7.19 0.25
CA LEU A 41 -15.17 8.32 -0.24
C LEU A 41 -15.85 9.02 -1.42
N THR A 42 -16.33 8.27 -2.41
CA THR A 42 -16.97 8.86 -3.60
C THR A 42 -18.35 9.46 -3.31
N ALA A 43 -18.96 9.07 -2.19
CA ALA A 43 -20.22 9.63 -1.71
C ALA A 43 -20.04 11.01 -1.05
N ALA A 44 -18.83 11.32 -0.56
CA ALA A 44 -18.56 12.56 0.16
C ALA A 44 -18.60 13.80 -0.74
N GLU A 45 -19.23 14.87 -0.25
CA GLU A 45 -19.35 16.14 -1.01
C GLU A 45 -17.98 16.74 -1.34
N ARG A 46 -17.04 16.73 -0.39
CA ARG A 46 -15.68 17.28 -0.59
C ARG A 46 -14.92 16.53 -1.68
N TYR A 47 -15.02 15.20 -1.71
CA TYR A 47 -14.44 14.40 -2.79
C TYR A 47 -15.01 14.83 -4.15
N ARG A 48 -16.34 14.85 -4.29
CA ARG A 48 -17.01 15.21 -5.56
C ARG A 48 -16.70 16.63 -6.04
N ARG A 49 -16.50 17.56 -5.11
CA ARG A 49 -16.24 18.96 -5.41
C ARG A 49 -14.79 19.22 -5.79
N HIS A 50 -13.86 18.46 -5.24
CA HIS A 50 -12.45 18.78 -5.31
C HIS A 50 -11.63 17.77 -6.12
N TYR A 51 -12.12 16.56 -6.39
CA TYR A 51 -11.38 15.59 -7.20
C TYR A 51 -10.98 16.20 -8.56
N PRO A 52 -9.71 16.06 -9.00
CA PRO A 52 -8.63 15.24 -8.41
C PRO A 52 -7.69 15.97 -7.43
N ASP A 53 -8.06 17.14 -6.89
CA ASP A 53 -7.28 17.86 -5.86
C ASP A 53 -7.46 17.21 -4.47
N HIS A 54 -6.76 16.09 -4.25
CA HIS A 54 -6.82 15.27 -3.03
C HIS A 54 -6.41 16.01 -1.75
N HIS A 55 -5.57 17.05 -1.84
CA HIS A 55 -5.22 17.89 -0.69
C HIS A 55 -6.45 18.52 -0.01
N GLN A 56 -7.54 18.76 -0.75
CA GLN A 56 -8.77 19.34 -0.19
C GLN A 56 -9.57 18.35 0.66
N TYR A 57 -9.25 17.06 0.62
CA TYR A 57 -9.96 15.98 1.32
C TYR A 57 -9.03 14.84 1.77
N TRP A 58 -7.76 15.14 2.04
CA TRP A 58 -6.77 14.14 2.48
C TRP A 58 -7.22 13.40 3.74
N ASP A 59 -7.94 14.09 4.64
CA ASP A 59 -8.51 13.51 5.85
C ASP A 59 -9.60 12.49 5.53
N LEU A 60 -10.38 12.69 4.46
CA LEU A 60 -11.32 11.67 3.98
C LEU A 60 -10.59 10.45 3.46
N ILE A 61 -9.47 10.62 2.75
CA ILE A 61 -8.63 9.49 2.31
C ILE A 61 -8.10 8.71 3.52
N ALA A 62 -7.57 9.42 4.53
CA ALA A 62 -7.10 8.83 5.77
C ALA A 62 -8.22 8.07 6.53
N GLY A 63 -9.42 8.67 6.60
CA GLY A 63 -10.60 8.03 7.18
C GLY A 63 -11.03 6.77 6.43
N GLU A 64 -10.94 6.76 5.10
CA GLU A 64 -11.21 5.58 4.29
C GLU A 64 -10.18 4.47 4.59
N ILE A 65 -8.89 4.79 4.68
CA ILE A 65 -7.81 3.84 5.07
C ILE A 65 -8.08 3.22 6.44
N GLN A 66 -8.50 4.02 7.43
CA GLN A 66 -8.81 3.54 8.78
C GLN A 66 -10.03 2.60 8.82
N CYS A 67 -10.94 2.74 7.86
CA CYS A 67 -12.10 1.87 7.67
C CYS A 67 -11.76 0.66 6.79
N PHE A 68 -10.72 0.77 5.96
CA PHE A 68 -10.24 -0.28 5.08
C PHE A 68 -9.62 -1.42 5.91
N GLY A 69 -10.18 -2.62 5.80
CA GLY A 69 -9.72 -3.79 6.57
C GLY A 69 -10.37 -3.97 7.95
N ALA A 70 -11.05 -2.94 8.48
CA ALA A 70 -11.96 -3.08 9.59
C ALA A 70 -13.22 -3.83 9.12
N ASN A 71 -13.68 -4.83 9.88
CA ASN A 71 -14.97 -5.47 9.60
C ASN A 71 -16.04 -4.39 9.46
N THR A 72 -16.71 -4.29 8.31
CA THR A 72 -17.72 -3.26 8.02
C THR A 72 -18.76 -3.13 9.14
N PHE A 73 -19.17 -4.25 9.74
CA PHE A 73 -20.05 -4.28 10.93
C PHE A 73 -19.43 -3.61 12.18
N MET A 74 -18.14 -3.79 12.43
CA MET A 74 -17.44 -3.16 13.54
C MET A 74 -17.24 -1.66 13.31
N THR A 75 -17.02 -1.22 12.06
CA THR A 75 -16.96 0.20 11.69
C THR A 75 -18.31 0.89 11.94
N LEU A 76 -19.43 0.23 11.64
CA LEU A 76 -20.77 0.73 11.96
C LEU A 76 -21.00 0.88 13.47
N ILE A 77 -20.58 -0.09 14.28
CA ILE A 77 -20.67 -0.02 15.76
C ILE A 77 -19.83 1.14 16.32
N ARG A 78 -18.73 1.49 15.67
CA ARG A 78 -17.87 2.64 16.03
C ARG A 78 -18.37 3.98 15.47
N GLY A 79 -19.60 4.03 14.95
CA GLY A 79 -20.19 5.26 14.42
C GLY A 79 -19.54 5.76 13.13
N GLY A 80 -19.02 4.86 12.30
CA GLY A 80 -18.34 5.22 11.05
C GLY A 80 -16.89 5.68 11.23
N LYS A 81 -16.34 5.55 12.45
CA LYS A 81 -14.91 5.75 12.74
C LYS A 81 -14.16 4.45 12.55
N GLY A 82 -13.07 4.51 11.78
CA GLY A 82 -12.14 3.41 11.62
C GLY A 82 -11.31 3.13 12.87
N VAL A 83 -10.35 2.22 12.73
CA VAL A 83 -9.33 1.92 13.74
C VAL A 83 -8.04 2.69 13.42
N PRO A 84 -7.11 2.88 14.39
CA PRO A 84 -5.82 3.48 14.08
C PRO A 84 -5.13 2.75 12.92
N TYR A 85 -4.41 3.47 12.06
CA TYR A 85 -3.70 2.92 10.91
C TYR A 85 -2.78 1.78 11.31
N ARG A 86 -2.08 1.95 12.44
CA ARG A 86 -1.24 0.89 13.00
C ARG A 86 -1.99 -0.42 13.24
N GLU A 87 -3.25 -0.37 13.69
CA GLU A 87 -4.11 -1.55 13.89
C GLU A 87 -4.43 -2.21 12.53
N VAL A 88 -4.79 -1.41 11.52
CA VAL A 88 -4.98 -1.90 10.14
C VAL A 88 -3.73 -2.59 9.62
N LEU A 89 -2.57 -1.95 9.78
CA LEU A 89 -1.28 -2.46 9.35
C LEU A 89 -0.94 -3.80 10.03
N THR A 90 -1.07 -3.89 11.36
CA THR A 90 -0.78 -5.13 12.09
C THR A 90 -1.76 -6.24 11.74
N ASP A 91 -3.04 -5.93 11.53
CA ASP A 91 -4.04 -6.89 11.08
C ASP A 91 -3.70 -7.48 9.70
N VAL A 92 -3.21 -6.64 8.78
CA VAL A 92 -2.73 -7.09 7.47
C VAL A 92 -1.48 -7.95 7.62
N CYS A 93 -0.52 -7.52 8.43
CA CYS A 93 0.70 -8.28 8.73
C CYS A 93 0.38 -9.67 9.29
N ASP A 94 -0.55 -9.77 10.25
CA ASP A 94 -0.96 -11.04 10.85
C ASP A 94 -1.63 -11.96 9.83
N ARG A 95 -2.52 -11.41 8.98
CA ARG A 95 -3.17 -12.17 7.90
C ARG A 95 -2.17 -12.68 6.86
N MET A 96 -1.18 -11.86 6.52
CA MET A 96 -0.11 -12.21 5.57
C MET A 96 1.03 -13.01 6.20
N LYS A 97 0.96 -13.29 7.51
CA LYS A 97 1.99 -14.00 8.28
C LYS A 97 3.37 -13.33 8.17
N VAL A 98 3.39 -12.00 8.17
CA VAL A 98 4.62 -11.20 8.22
C VAL A 98 5.33 -11.44 9.54
N ASN A 99 6.65 -11.61 9.51
CA ASN A 99 7.45 -11.62 10.73
C ASN A 99 7.81 -10.19 11.13
N TYR A 100 7.14 -9.65 12.14
CA TYR A 100 7.38 -8.31 12.67
C TYR A 100 7.36 -8.29 14.20
N ASN A 101 8.01 -7.29 14.80
CA ASN A 101 7.90 -7.02 16.23
C ASN A 101 6.87 -5.92 16.46
N SER A 102 5.77 -6.25 17.15
CA SER A 102 4.66 -5.33 17.46
C SER A 102 5.05 -4.13 18.33
N ASN A 103 6.24 -4.11 18.92
CA ASN A 103 6.79 -2.96 19.65
C ASN A 103 7.63 -2.02 18.76
N SER A 104 7.80 -2.32 17.48
CA SER A 104 8.57 -1.47 16.54
C SER A 104 7.76 -0.24 16.10
N SER A 105 8.42 0.79 15.57
CA SER A 105 7.70 1.92 14.96
C SER A 105 6.82 1.48 13.79
N THR A 106 5.79 2.26 13.47
CA THR A 106 4.87 1.96 12.35
C THR A 106 5.62 1.81 11.04
N ALA A 107 6.52 2.76 10.72
CA ALA A 107 7.42 2.66 9.55
C ALA A 107 8.25 1.36 9.49
N ARG A 108 8.69 0.84 10.64
CA ARG A 108 9.45 -0.42 10.69
C ARG A 108 8.57 -1.63 10.39
N ILE A 109 7.29 -1.57 10.74
CA ILE A 109 6.31 -2.62 10.43
C ILE A 109 5.92 -2.55 8.96
N GLU A 110 5.78 -1.34 8.39
CA GLU A 110 5.59 -1.14 6.94
C GLU A 110 6.75 -1.73 6.14
N ASP A 111 8.00 -1.49 6.56
CA ASP A 111 9.18 -2.13 5.97
C ASP A 111 9.03 -3.65 5.96
N CYS A 112 8.64 -4.26 7.09
CA CYS A 112 8.43 -5.71 7.18
C CYS A 112 7.34 -6.22 6.23
N LEU A 113 6.22 -5.50 6.11
CA LEU A 113 5.14 -5.86 5.21
C LEU A 113 5.59 -5.76 3.74
N LEU A 114 6.25 -4.67 3.38
CA LEU A 114 6.79 -4.47 2.03
C LEU A 114 7.77 -5.58 1.65
N MET A 115 8.65 -5.96 2.58
CA MET A 115 9.58 -7.07 2.37
C MET A 115 8.84 -8.39 2.14
N LYS A 116 7.80 -8.68 2.92
CA LYS A 116 7.00 -9.90 2.74
C LYS A 116 6.32 -9.94 1.37
N VAL A 117 5.76 -8.82 0.91
CA VAL A 117 5.16 -8.73 -0.43
C VAL A 117 6.19 -9.00 -1.53
N CYS A 118 7.41 -8.48 -1.37
CA CYS A 118 8.52 -8.73 -2.30
C CYS A 118 8.93 -10.20 -2.31
N GLU A 119 9.09 -10.81 -1.13
CA GLU A 119 9.42 -12.24 -0.98
C GLU A 119 8.36 -13.13 -1.64
N ASP A 120 7.08 -12.89 -1.33
CA ASP A 120 5.97 -13.66 -1.89
C ASP A 120 5.87 -13.51 -3.42
N ALA A 121 6.23 -12.34 -3.96
CA ALA A 121 6.29 -12.12 -5.41
C ALA A 121 7.45 -12.91 -6.05
N LEU A 122 8.64 -12.88 -5.44
CA LEU A 122 9.81 -13.61 -5.92
C LEU A 122 9.59 -15.13 -5.88
N ASP A 123 8.95 -15.65 -4.84
CA ASP A 123 8.65 -17.09 -4.70
C ASP A 123 7.71 -17.61 -5.82
N ARG A 124 6.95 -16.72 -6.45
CA ARG A 124 6.07 -17.04 -7.59
C ARG A 124 6.74 -16.87 -8.95
N MET A 125 7.94 -16.29 -9.01
CA MET A 125 8.67 -16.05 -10.24
C MET A 125 9.64 -17.19 -10.55
N THR A 126 9.84 -17.49 -11.84
CA THR A 126 10.93 -18.38 -12.25
C THR A 126 12.30 -17.69 -12.13
N PRO A 127 13.42 -18.42 -12.08
CA PRO A 127 14.76 -17.82 -12.08
C PRO A 127 14.99 -16.87 -13.28
N GLU A 128 14.39 -17.15 -14.44
CA GLU A 128 14.43 -16.30 -15.62
C GLU A 128 13.64 -15.00 -15.41
N GLU A 129 12.43 -15.07 -14.84
CA GLU A 129 11.62 -13.89 -14.50
C GLU A 129 12.33 -13.00 -13.47
N ILE A 130 12.95 -13.60 -12.44
CA ILE A 130 13.74 -12.87 -11.44
C ILE A 130 14.94 -12.17 -12.10
N ARG A 131 15.65 -12.86 -13.00
CA ARG A 131 16.77 -12.29 -13.75
C ARG A 131 16.32 -11.10 -14.59
N ASP A 132 15.26 -11.26 -15.35
CA ASP A 132 14.77 -10.24 -16.29
C ASP A 132 14.29 -9.00 -15.52
N LEU A 133 13.55 -9.19 -14.42
CA LEU A 133 13.17 -8.12 -13.49
C LEU A 133 14.39 -7.37 -12.94
N CYS A 134 15.44 -8.11 -12.57
CA CYS A 134 16.65 -7.49 -12.06
C CYS A 134 17.36 -6.64 -13.13
N LEU A 135 17.43 -7.14 -14.37
CA LEU A 135 18.00 -6.41 -15.51
C LEU A 135 17.19 -5.14 -15.84
N GLU A 136 15.86 -5.21 -15.82
CA GLU A 136 14.96 -4.07 -16.05
C GLU A 136 15.17 -2.96 -15.01
N CYS A 137 15.41 -3.34 -13.74
CA CYS A 137 15.76 -2.40 -12.68
C CYS A 137 17.18 -1.82 -12.82
N GLY A 138 17.89 -2.13 -13.91
CA GLY A 138 19.23 -1.62 -14.21
C GLY A 138 20.35 -2.33 -13.45
N MET A 139 20.09 -3.52 -12.90
CA MET A 139 21.09 -4.31 -12.19
C MET A 139 21.94 -5.11 -13.17
N LYS A 140 23.25 -5.14 -12.95
CA LYS A 140 24.18 -6.00 -13.68
C LYS A 140 24.86 -6.94 -12.67
N THR A 141 24.15 -7.96 -12.22
CA THR A 141 24.73 -8.98 -11.33
C THR A 141 25.06 -10.25 -12.11
N VAL A 142 26.01 -11.03 -11.59
CA VAL A 142 26.48 -12.29 -12.20
C VAL A 142 25.64 -13.48 -11.75
N ASN A 143 24.89 -13.36 -10.65
CA ASN A 143 24.04 -14.41 -10.10
C ASN A 143 22.74 -13.80 -9.56
N TYR A 144 21.60 -14.36 -9.97
CA TYR A 144 20.27 -13.87 -9.63
C TYR A 144 19.59 -14.92 -8.75
N THR A 145 19.74 -14.79 -7.43
CA THR A 145 18.99 -15.59 -6.45
C THR A 145 17.89 -14.72 -5.82
N PRO A 146 16.81 -15.32 -5.26
CA PRO A 146 15.77 -14.56 -4.58
C PRO A 146 16.31 -13.63 -3.47
N GLU A 147 17.33 -14.06 -2.72
CA GLU A 147 17.93 -13.26 -1.65
C GLU A 147 18.69 -12.05 -2.19
N VAL A 148 19.39 -12.22 -3.32
CA VAL A 148 20.07 -11.11 -4.01
C VAL A 148 19.03 -10.14 -4.57
N ALA A 149 17.97 -10.64 -5.21
CA ALA A 149 16.89 -9.81 -5.74
C ALA A 149 16.23 -9.00 -4.62
N LEU A 150 15.96 -9.62 -3.47
CA LEU A 150 15.37 -8.98 -2.30
C LEU A 150 16.23 -7.82 -1.76
N GLY A 151 17.55 -8.06 -1.62
CA GLY A 151 18.49 -7.02 -1.22
C GLY A 151 18.54 -5.85 -2.19
N VAL A 152 18.33 -6.09 -3.49
CA VAL A 152 18.27 -5.00 -4.46
C VAL A 152 16.93 -4.28 -4.45
N PHE A 153 15.81 -4.98 -4.27
CA PHE A 153 14.50 -4.34 -4.12
C PHE A 153 14.51 -3.35 -2.97
N GLN A 154 15.11 -3.73 -1.83
CA GLN A 154 15.36 -2.82 -0.71
C GLN A 154 16.16 -1.57 -1.11
N ALA A 155 17.21 -1.74 -1.90
CA ALA A 155 18.02 -0.61 -2.37
C ALA A 155 17.21 0.30 -3.31
N VAL A 156 16.44 -0.29 -4.23
CA VAL A 156 15.60 0.45 -5.18
C VAL A 156 14.53 1.27 -4.44
N PHE A 157 13.81 0.67 -3.49
CA PHE A 157 12.81 1.39 -2.71
C PHE A 157 13.41 2.51 -1.86
N LYS A 158 14.59 2.30 -1.26
CA LYS A 158 15.30 3.35 -0.50
C LYS A 158 15.79 4.51 -1.37
N MET A 159 16.19 4.24 -2.62
CA MET A 159 16.59 5.28 -3.57
C MET A 159 15.37 6.02 -4.16
N GLY A 160 14.22 5.34 -4.23
CA GLY A 160 13.02 5.85 -4.86
C GLY A 160 13.17 6.13 -6.36
N GLY A 161 12.27 6.95 -6.89
CA GLY A 161 12.27 7.39 -8.29
C GLY A 161 11.68 6.37 -9.27
N VAL A 162 11.90 6.57 -10.57
CA VAL A 162 11.22 5.81 -11.65
C VAL A 162 11.39 4.29 -11.51
N ARG A 163 12.54 3.83 -10.99
CA ARG A 163 12.82 2.39 -10.83
C ARG A 163 11.99 1.74 -9.73
N SER A 164 11.63 2.46 -8.66
CA SER A 164 10.73 1.90 -7.64
C SER A 164 9.33 1.69 -8.20
N TYR A 165 8.85 2.57 -9.08
CA TYR A 165 7.57 2.36 -9.77
C TYR A 165 7.58 1.14 -10.70
N GLN A 166 8.64 0.97 -11.50
CA GLN A 166 8.79 -0.20 -12.37
C GLN A 166 8.80 -1.51 -11.57
N LEU A 167 9.52 -1.51 -10.44
CA LEU A 167 9.57 -2.64 -9.54
C LEU A 167 8.19 -2.93 -8.90
N THR A 168 7.47 -1.90 -8.44
CA THR A 168 6.11 -2.05 -7.90
C THR A 168 5.17 -2.68 -8.91
N LEU A 169 5.22 -2.27 -10.18
CA LEU A 169 4.38 -2.85 -11.25
C LEU A 169 4.70 -4.33 -11.48
N ALA A 170 5.98 -4.70 -11.51
CA ALA A 170 6.39 -6.09 -11.67
C ALA A 170 5.93 -6.97 -10.50
N ILE A 171 6.09 -6.48 -9.26
CA ILE A 171 5.61 -7.14 -8.05
C ILE A 171 4.09 -7.31 -8.09
N ALA A 172 3.34 -6.25 -8.41
CA ALA A 172 1.88 -6.29 -8.49
C ALA A 172 1.42 -7.35 -9.51
N ASN A 173 2.03 -7.39 -10.69
CA ASN A 173 1.73 -8.38 -11.71
C ASN A 173 2.01 -9.82 -11.24
N ALA A 174 3.09 -10.04 -10.49
CA ALA A 174 3.42 -11.37 -9.97
C ALA A 174 2.50 -11.83 -8.83
N VAL A 175 2.03 -10.90 -7.99
CA VAL A 175 1.05 -11.21 -6.92
C VAL A 175 -0.36 -11.44 -7.49
N MET A 176 -0.69 -10.82 -8.62
CA MET A 176 -1.97 -11.00 -9.33
C MET A 176 -2.04 -12.26 -10.19
N LYS A 177 -0.91 -12.84 -10.60
CA LYS A 177 -0.83 -14.20 -11.13
C LYS A 177 -1.21 -15.22 -10.06
#